data_AF-A0A8J6T4Y8-F1
#
_entry.id   AF-A0A8J6T4Y8-F1
#
_cell.length_a   1.000
_cell.length_b   1.000
_cell.length_c   1.000
_cell.angle_alpha   90.00
_cell.angle_beta   90.00
_cell.angle_gamma   90.00
#
_symmetry.space_group_name_H-M   'P 1'
#
loop_
_entity.id
_entity.type
_entity.pdbx_description
1 polymer ?
#
loop_
_entity_poly.entity_id
_entity_poly.type
_entity_poly.pdbx_seq_one_letter_code
_entity_poly.pdbx_strand_id
1 'polypeptide(L)'
;SRVSRNPPMVMVSIGHKSYTNELIKKAGYFVVNSLAKGQQEMGKHFGFTSGRDTDKFKDIEYIEGKSGAPILKEAASYLECRLSDTLVAGDHTLFIGMVIGGGILDSSKSPLVFQRNDFF
;
A
#
# COMPACT_ATOMS: atom_id res chain seq x y z
N SER A 1 -3.64 4.24 8.34
CA SER A 1 -3.67 5.12 9.52
C SER A 1 -2.46 4.82 10.41
N ARG A 2 -1.94 5.81 11.16
CA ARG A 2 -0.90 5.57 12.17
C ARG A 2 -1.54 4.94 13.41
N VAL A 3 -0.90 3.91 13.98
CA VAL A 3 -1.39 3.19 15.16
C VAL A 3 -0.55 3.49 16.40
N SER A 4 0.77 3.42 16.29
CA SER A 4 1.69 3.69 17.40
C SER A 4 2.89 4.50 16.95
N ARG A 5 3.45 5.26 17.90
CA ARG A 5 4.72 5.97 17.73
C ARG A 5 5.91 5.08 18.09
N ASN A 6 5.81 4.28 19.14
CA ASN A 6 6.88 3.41 19.61
C ASN A 6 6.31 2.06 20.10
N PRO A 7 6.57 0.93 19.40
CA PRO A 7 7.23 0.87 18.10
C PRO A 7 6.39 1.59 17.02
N PRO A 8 7.01 2.09 15.92
CA PRO A 8 6.28 2.76 14.86
C PRO A 8 5.36 1.76 14.14
N MET A 9 4.05 2.01 14.16
CA MET A 9 3.07 1.10 13.58
C MET A 9 2.04 1.84 12.73
N VAL A 10 1.61 1.18 11.65
CA VAL A 10 0.52 1.62 10.78
C VAL A 10 -0.49 0.50 10.58
N MET A 11 -1.71 0.88 10.21
CA MET A 11 -2.78 -0.04 9.86
C MET A 11 -3.33 0.29 8.48
N VAL A 12 -3.60 -0.75 7.70
CA VAL A 12 -4.38 -0.70 6.45
C VAL A 12 -5.61 -1.60 6.58
N SER A 13 -6.75 -1.17 6.02
CA SER A 13 -7.98 -1.95 5.98
C SER A 13 -8.16 -2.48 4.56
N ILE A 14 -8.24 -3.80 4.39
CA ILE A 14 -8.29 -4.44 3.07
C ILE A 14 -9.46 -5.43 3.02
N GLY A 15 -10.35 -5.25 2.04
CA GLY A 15 -11.54 -6.08 1.86
C GLY A 15 -11.19 -7.55 1.61
N HIS A 16 -12.01 -8.48 2.11
CA HIS A 16 -11.73 -9.92 2.05
C HIS A 16 -11.61 -10.48 0.63
N LYS A 17 -12.27 -9.86 -0.35
CA LYS A 17 -12.20 -10.29 -1.76
C LYS A 17 -10.92 -9.81 -2.49
N SER A 18 -10.17 -8.87 -1.89
CA SER A 18 -8.96 -8.34 -2.50
C SER A 18 -7.86 -9.39 -2.48
N TYR A 19 -7.21 -9.62 -3.62
CA TYR A 19 -6.04 -10.49 -3.67
C TYR A 19 -4.89 -9.99 -2.77
N THR A 20 -4.81 -8.67 -2.55
CA THR A 20 -3.87 -8.07 -1.59
C THR A 20 -4.08 -8.62 -0.18
N ASN A 21 -5.32 -8.92 0.25
CA ASN A 21 -5.59 -9.48 1.57
C ASN A 21 -4.88 -10.85 1.75
N GLU A 22 -5.01 -11.73 0.75
CA GLU A 22 -4.37 -13.04 0.73
C GLU A 22 -2.84 -12.91 0.70
N LEU A 23 -2.31 -12.02 -0.15
CA LEU A 23 -0.87 -11.80 -0.28
C LEU A 23 -0.24 -11.30 1.02
N ILE A 24 -0.85 -10.35 1.71
CA ILE A 24 -0.31 -9.83 2.98
C ILE A 24 -0.29 -10.93 4.05
N LYS A 25 -1.37 -11.73 4.16
CA LYS A 25 -1.42 -12.86 5.11
C LYS A 25 -0.34 -13.90 4.82
N LYS A 26 -0.11 -14.21 3.54
CA LYS A 26 0.88 -15.22 3.13
C LYS A 26 2.32 -14.72 3.25
N ALA A 27 2.58 -13.49 2.84
CA ALA A 27 3.93 -12.94 2.81
C ALA A 27 4.41 -12.46 4.19
N GLY A 28 3.50 -11.97 5.05
CA GLY A 28 3.87 -11.38 6.33
C GLY A 28 4.50 -9.98 6.22
N TYR A 29 4.46 -9.37 5.03
CA TYR A 29 4.98 -8.04 4.76
C TYR A 29 4.06 -7.28 3.80
N PHE A 30 4.13 -5.95 3.85
CA PHE A 30 3.45 -5.07 2.89
C PHE A 30 4.14 -3.71 2.79
N VAL A 31 3.96 -3.05 1.65
CA VAL A 31 4.41 -1.67 1.44
C VAL A 31 3.20 -0.76 1.26
N VAL A 32 3.18 0.34 2.00
CA VAL A 32 2.24 1.44 1.77
C VAL A 32 2.94 2.46 0.87
N ASN A 33 2.55 2.50 -0.40
CA ASN A 33 3.02 3.51 -1.36
C ASN A 33 2.09 4.73 -1.31
N SER A 34 2.62 5.90 -0.97
CA SER A 34 1.89 7.16 -0.98
C SER A 34 1.98 7.78 -2.37
N LEU A 35 0.93 7.66 -3.16
CA LEU A 35 0.86 8.28 -4.49
C LEU A 35 0.96 9.80 -4.39
N ALA A 36 1.53 10.42 -5.43
CA ALA A 36 1.65 11.86 -5.58
C ALA A 36 0.40 12.46 -6.25
N LYS A 37 0.17 13.75 -6.03
CA LYS A 37 -0.86 14.52 -6.73
C LYS A 37 -0.71 14.35 -8.25
N GLY A 38 -1.82 14.09 -8.95
CA GLY A 38 -1.82 13.82 -10.39
C GLY A 38 -1.75 12.33 -10.75
N GLN A 39 -1.51 11.44 -9.79
CA GLN A 39 -1.44 9.98 -10.02
C GLN A 39 -2.79 9.26 -9.80
N GLN A 40 -3.92 9.93 -10.10
CA GLN A 40 -5.25 9.33 -10.00
C GLN A 40 -5.37 8.05 -10.83
N GLU A 41 -4.87 8.05 -12.07
CA GLU A 41 -4.93 6.88 -12.95
C GLU A 41 -4.12 5.70 -12.41
N MET A 42 -2.96 5.95 -11.79
CA MET A 42 -2.21 4.90 -11.08
C MET A 42 -3.01 4.36 -9.89
N GLY A 43 -3.69 5.24 -9.14
CA GLY A 43 -4.59 4.84 -8.06
C GLY A 43 -5.74 3.95 -8.55
N LYS A 44 -6.39 4.32 -9.66
CA LYS A 44 -7.45 3.53 -10.31
C LYS A 44 -6.93 2.19 -10.79
N HIS A 45 -5.76 2.17 -11.45
CA HIS A 45 -5.14 0.94 -11.93
C HIS A 45 -4.94 -0.08 -10.82
N PHE A 46 -4.32 0.33 -9.69
CA PHE A 46 -4.08 -0.58 -8.57
C PHE A 46 -5.34 -0.88 -7.73
N GLY A 47 -6.32 0.02 -7.74
CA GLY A 47 -7.56 -0.08 -6.96
C GLY A 47 -8.68 -0.89 -7.63
N PHE A 48 -8.79 -0.83 -8.96
CA PHE A 48 -9.85 -1.48 -9.73
C PHE A 48 -9.38 -2.73 -10.48
N THR A 49 -8.07 -2.96 -10.59
CA THR A 49 -7.52 -4.19 -11.18
C THR A 49 -7.09 -5.17 -10.09
N SER A 50 -7.46 -6.44 -10.25
CA SER A 50 -7.00 -7.52 -9.38
C SER A 50 -5.68 -8.10 -9.89
N GLY A 51 -4.71 -8.25 -8.98
CA GLY A 51 -3.44 -8.94 -9.29
C GLY A 51 -3.56 -10.45 -9.46
N ARG A 52 -4.77 -11.00 -9.25
CA ARG A 52 -5.04 -12.44 -9.41
C ARG A 52 -5.05 -12.85 -10.88
N ASP A 53 -5.57 -11.95 -11.73
CA ASP A 53 -5.85 -12.23 -13.14
C ASP A 53 -4.98 -11.38 -14.08
N THR A 54 -4.34 -10.33 -13.56
CA THR A 54 -3.54 -9.38 -14.32
C THR A 54 -2.24 -9.06 -13.58
N ASP A 55 -1.13 -9.01 -14.30
CA ASP A 55 0.10 -8.42 -13.79
C ASP A 55 -0.05 -6.89 -13.72
N LYS A 56 -0.31 -6.36 -12.52
CA LYS A 56 -0.47 -4.93 -12.29
C LYS A 56 0.83 -4.13 -12.41
N PHE A 57 1.98 -4.80 -12.41
CA PHE A 57 3.29 -4.15 -12.40
C PHE A 57 3.99 -4.16 -13.76
N LYS A 58 3.44 -4.85 -14.76
CA LYS A 58 4.05 -5.03 -16.09
C LYS A 58 4.66 -3.76 -16.70
N ASP A 59 3.94 -2.64 -16.61
CA ASP A 59 4.36 -1.34 -17.19
C ASP A 59 4.58 -0.27 -16.10
N ILE A 60 4.81 -0.69 -14.86
CA ILE A 60 5.00 0.21 -13.71
C ILE A 60 6.40 0.00 -13.14
N GLU A 61 7.20 1.06 -13.09
CA GLU A 61 8.51 0.97 -12.46
C GLU A 61 8.41 0.84 -10.93
N TYR A 62 9.03 -0.22 -10.40
CA TYR A 62 9.18 -0.43 -8.98
C TYR A 62 10.58 -0.92 -8.64
N ILE A 63 10.91 -0.84 -7.35
CA ILE A 63 12.06 -1.52 -6.75
C ILE A 63 11.56 -2.47 -5.67
N GLU A 64 12.32 -3.50 -5.37
CA GLU A 64 12.02 -4.38 -4.25
C GLU A 64 12.49 -3.74 -2.94
N GLY A 65 11.59 -3.64 -1.96
CA GLY A 65 11.95 -3.25 -0.60
C GLY A 65 12.76 -4.34 0.09
N LYS A 66 13.23 -4.07 1.32
CA LYS A 66 13.89 -5.08 2.17
C LYS A 66 13.02 -6.31 2.42
N SER A 67 11.71 -6.13 2.31
CA SER A 67 10.70 -7.18 2.44
C SER A 67 10.42 -7.98 1.15
N GLY A 68 11.00 -7.58 0.01
CA GLY A 68 10.65 -8.09 -1.32
C GLY A 68 9.33 -7.55 -1.87
N ALA A 69 8.55 -6.81 -1.07
CA ALA A 69 7.34 -6.16 -1.55
C ALA A 69 7.66 -4.90 -2.38
N PRO A 70 6.86 -4.61 -3.43
CA PRO A 70 7.20 -3.58 -4.40
C PRO A 70 7.00 -2.15 -3.86
N ILE A 71 8.01 -1.32 -4.08
CA ILE A 71 8.01 0.13 -3.86
C ILE A 71 7.91 0.82 -5.22
N LEU A 72 6.83 1.57 -5.44
CA LEU A 72 6.60 2.29 -6.68
C LEU A 72 7.56 3.47 -6.78
N LYS A 73 8.42 3.52 -7.81
CA LYS A 73 9.42 4.59 -7.93
C LYS A 73 8.81 5.97 -8.08
N GLU A 74 7.65 6.06 -8.72
CA GLU A 74 7.00 7.34 -8.98
C GLU A 74 6.16 7.86 -7.81
N ALA A 75 5.95 7.07 -6.76
CA ALA A 75 5.23 7.50 -5.56
C ALA A 75 5.97 8.67 -4.87
N ALA A 76 5.26 9.44 -4.04
CA ALA A 76 5.88 10.50 -3.25
C ALA A 76 6.73 9.93 -2.10
N SER A 77 6.24 8.88 -1.45
CA SER A 77 6.90 8.20 -0.34
C SER A 77 6.40 6.78 -0.17
N TYR A 78 7.09 6.00 0.66
CA TYR A 78 6.66 4.64 1.01
C TYR A 78 6.94 4.32 2.49
N LEU A 79 6.21 3.33 3.01
CA LEU A 79 6.47 2.67 4.28
C LEU A 79 6.50 1.16 4.08
N GLU A 80 7.62 0.53 4.41
CA GLU A 80 7.74 -0.92 4.48
C GLU A 80 7.32 -1.42 5.86
N CYS A 81 6.44 -2.42 5.87
CA CYS A 81 5.82 -2.92 7.08
C CYS A 81 6.01 -4.43 7.19
N ARG A 82 6.48 -4.88 8.35
CA ARG A 82 6.34 -6.28 8.76
C ARG A 82 5.00 -6.44 9.45
N LEU A 83 4.21 -7.42 9.01
CA LEU A 83 2.92 -7.72 9.62
C LEU A 83 3.13 -8.09 11.10
N SER A 84 2.37 -7.43 11.98
CA SER A 84 2.42 -7.65 13.42
C SER A 84 1.14 -8.32 13.93
N ASP A 85 -0.01 -7.89 13.43
CA ASP A 85 -1.30 -8.41 13.85
C ASP A 85 -2.37 -8.22 12.77
N THR A 86 -3.46 -8.97 12.86
CA THR A 86 -4.63 -8.85 12.00
C THR A 86 -5.92 -8.90 12.80
N LEU A 87 -6.86 -8.02 12.48
CA LEU A 87 -8.19 -8.01 13.09
C LEU A 87 -9.26 -8.04 11.99
N VAL A 88 -10.19 -9.00 12.06
CA VAL A 88 -11.37 -9.01 11.18
C VAL A 88 -12.36 -7.95 11.66
N ALA A 89 -12.76 -7.05 10.76
CA ALA A 89 -13.71 -5.98 11.00
C ALA A 89 -14.75 -5.95 9.87
N GLY A 90 -15.86 -6.68 10.07
CA GLY A 90 -16.90 -6.83 9.05
C GLY A 90 -16.39 -7.55 7.80
N ASP A 91 -16.48 -6.90 6.64
CA ASP A 91 -16.03 -7.41 5.35
C ASP A 91 -14.55 -7.09 5.03
N HIS A 92 -13.84 -6.48 5.97
CA HIS A 92 -12.42 -6.13 5.86
C HIS A 92 -11.58 -6.82 6.92
N THR A 93 -10.31 -7.05 6.59
CA THR A 93 -9.27 -7.33 7.58
C THR A 93 -8.42 -6.07 7.77
N LEU A 94 -8.27 -5.66 9.03
CA LEU A 94 -7.29 -4.67 9.44
C LEU A 94 -5.94 -5.37 9.57
N PHE A 95 -4.95 -4.92 8.82
CA PHE A 95 -3.56 -5.39 8.90
C PHE A 95 -2.76 -4.34 9.66
N ILE A 96 -2.22 -4.73 10.81
CA ILE A 96 -1.38 -3.86 11.65
C ILE A 96 0.07 -4.26 11.40
N GLY A 97 0.86 -3.32 10.89
CA GLY A 97 2.26 -3.53 10.54
C GLY A 97 3.19 -2.63 11.33
N MET A 98 4.30 -3.21 11.79
CA MET A 98 5.43 -2.47 12.32
C MET A 98 6.25 -1.92 11.16
N VAL A 99 6.51 -0.61 11.17
CA VAL A 99 7.31 0.06 10.13
C VAL A 99 8.78 -0.33 10.33
N ILE A 100 9.35 -0.97 9.31
CA ILE A 100 10.74 -1.46 9.30
C ILE A 100 11.62 -0.67 8.31
N GLY A 101 11.00 0.16 7.48
CA GLY A 101 11.65 0.99 6.49
C GLY A 101 10.68 2.01 5.93
N GLY A 102 11.21 3.06 5.33
CA GLY A 102 10.41 4.08 4.69
C GLY A 102 11.31 5.17 4.13
N GLY A 103 10.79 5.91 3.16
CA GLY A 103 11.54 6.95 2.47
C GLY A 103 10.64 7.93 1.76
N ILE A 104 11.14 9.16 1.64
CA ILE A 104 10.62 10.15 0.70
C ILE A 104 11.35 9.90 -0.61
N LEU A 105 10.62 9.54 -1.66
CA LEU A 105 11.18 9.29 -2.99
C LEU A 105 11.37 10.60 -3.75
N ASP A 106 10.46 11.54 -3.56
CA ASP A 106 10.52 12.87 -4.14
C ASP A 106 9.87 13.88 -3.19
N SER A 107 10.68 14.74 -2.58
CA SER A 107 10.21 15.75 -1.62
C SER A 107 9.46 16.92 -2.27
N SER A 108 9.51 17.05 -3.60
CA SER A 108 8.74 18.06 -4.33
C SER A 108 7.30 17.62 -4.58
N LYS A 109 7.00 16.33 -4.47
CA LYS A 109 5.67 15.76 -4.69
C LYS A 109 4.83 15.80 -3.42
N SER A 110 3.70 16.50 -3.48
CA SER A 110 2.66 16.40 -2.46
C SER A 110 1.85 15.10 -2.62
N PRO A 111 1.45 14.43 -1.54
CA PRO A 111 0.61 13.22 -1.62
C PRO A 111 -0.74 13.48 -2.30
N LEU A 112 -1.24 12.48 -3.02
CA LEU A 112 -2.60 12.44 -3.55
C LEU A 112 -3.59 12.35 -2.38
N VAL A 113 -4.53 13.28 -2.34
CA VAL A 113 -5.67 13.23 -1.43
C VAL A 113 -6.84 12.63 -2.17
N PHE A 114 -7.48 11.62 -1.58
CA PHE A 114 -8.66 11.01 -2.17
C PHE A 114 -9.80 12.03 -2.30
N GLN A 115 -10.36 12.15 -3.50
CA GLN A 115 -11.57 12.89 -3.79
C GLN A 115 -12.53 11.96 -4.53
N ARG A 116 -13.80 11.93 -4.12
CA ARG A 116 -14.77 10.97 -4.67
C ARG A 116 -14.86 11.06 -6.20
N ASN A 117 -14.98 12.29 -6.73
CA ASN A 117 -15.14 12.56 -8.17
C ASN A 117 -13.93 12.17 -9.01
N ASP A 118 -12.75 12.00 -8.39
CA ASP A 118 -11.55 11.58 -9.10
C ASP A 118 -11.54 10.07 -9.36
N PHE A 119 -12.34 9.29 -8.63
CA PHE A 119 -12.33 7.82 -8.64
C PHE A 119 -13.69 7.20 -9.03
N PHE A 120 -14.79 7.93 -8.87
CA PHE A 120 -16.16 7.45 -9.08
C PHE A 120 -17.02 8.51 -9.77
#